data_AF-A0A940TT48-F1
#
_entry.id   AF-A0A940TT48-F1
#
_cell.length_a   1.000
_cell.length_b   1.000
_cell.length_c   1.000
_cell.angle_alpha   90.00
_cell.angle_beta   90.00
_cell.angle_gamma   90.00
#
_symmetry.space_group_name_H-M   'P 1'
#
loop_
_entity.id
_entity.type
_entity.pdbx_description
1 polymer ?
#
loop_
_entity_poly.entity_id
_entity_poly.type
_entity_poly.pdbx_seq_one_letter_code
_entity_poly.pdbx_strand_id
1 'polypeptide(L)'
;MGLSLFAGFVSSLLGIGGGIIHVPVLIHLLNFPVHIATATSHFVLVVMAFVGTCVHILMGAFSHGIRRTACLAVGVLIGAQLGAYLSNRVHGDWIVRGLAIALGFVGVRIFIMAL
;
A
#
# COMPACT_ATOMS: atom_id res chain seq x y z
N MET A 1 3.91 -19.83 -6.44
CA MET A 1 2.85 -19.24 -7.27
C MET A 1 1.52 -19.11 -6.54
N GLY A 2 0.99 -20.16 -5.91
CA GLY A 2 -0.28 -20.08 -5.17
C GLY A 2 -0.29 -19.07 -4.01
N LEU A 3 0.77 -19.06 -3.20
CA LEU A 3 0.86 -18.16 -2.04
C LEU A 3 0.93 -16.67 -2.43
N SER A 4 1.63 -16.35 -3.51
CA SER A 4 1.76 -14.98 -4.04
C SER A 4 0.46 -14.49 -4.69
N LEU A 5 -0.28 -15.38 -5.37
CA LEU A 5 -1.61 -15.06 -5.91
C LEU A 5 -2.62 -14.83 -4.78
N PHE A 6 -2.62 -15.68 -3.76
CA PHE A 6 -3.49 -15.52 -2.60
C PHE A 6 -3.17 -14.25 -1.82
N ALA A 7 -1.89 -13.99 -1.55
CA ALA A 7 -1.44 -12.76 -0.90
C ALA A 7 -1.80 -11.50 -1.71
N GLY A 8 -1.62 -11.54 -3.04
CA GLY A 8 -2.02 -10.45 -3.94
C GLY A 8 -3.52 -10.20 -3.94
N PHE A 9 -4.32 -11.27 -3.98
CA PHE A 9 -5.78 -11.20 -3.94
C PHE A 9 -6.28 -10.59 -2.62
N VAL A 10 -5.82 -11.12 -1.49
CA VAL A 10 -6.15 -10.60 -0.15
C VAL A 10 -5.72 -9.14 -0.02
N SER A 11 -4.51 -8.78 -0.44
CA SER A 11 -4.04 -7.41 -0.31
C SER A 11 -4.76 -6.40 -1.22
N SER A 12 -5.17 -6.83 -2.41
CA SER A 12 -6.04 -6.04 -3.30
C SER A 12 -7.41 -5.81 -2.67
N LEU A 13 -7.98 -6.83 -2.03
CA LEU A 13 -9.26 -6.75 -1.31
C LEU A 13 -9.20 -5.78 -0.13
N LEU A 14 -8.09 -5.77 0.61
CA LEU A 14 -7.86 -4.82 1.71
C LEU A 14 -7.51 -3.40 1.23
N GLY A 15 -7.30 -3.17 -0.08
CA GLY A 15 -7.00 -1.86 -0.64
C GLY A 15 -5.62 -1.28 -0.28
N ILE A 16 -4.72 -2.10 0.28
CA ILE A 16 -3.40 -1.65 0.79
C ILE A 16 -2.30 -1.73 -0.29
N GLY A 17 -2.62 -2.22 -1.49
CA GLY A 17 -1.70 -2.26 -2.64
C GLY A 17 -0.60 -3.33 -2.57
N GLY A 18 -0.64 -4.28 -1.64
CA GLY A 18 0.30 -5.43 -1.66
C GLY A 18 1.69 -5.16 -1.09
N GLY A 19 2.14 -3.90 -0.99
CA GLY A 19 3.54 -3.59 -0.66
C GLY A 19 4.01 -4.11 0.71
N ILE A 20 3.15 -4.03 1.73
CA ILE A 20 3.44 -4.50 3.09
C ILE A 20 3.64 -6.02 3.14
N ILE A 21 3.03 -6.76 2.20
CA ILE A 21 3.09 -8.23 2.13
C ILE A 21 4.18 -8.69 1.14
N HIS A 22 4.37 -7.99 0.01
CA HIS A 22 5.34 -8.39 -1.02
C HIS A 22 6.79 -8.29 -0.55
N VAL A 23 7.16 -7.24 0.18
CA VAL A 23 8.54 -7.04 0.66
C VAL A 23 9.01 -8.18 1.59
N PRO A 24 8.30 -8.52 2.70
CA PRO A 24 8.72 -9.63 3.56
C PRO A 24 8.67 -10.98 2.84
N VAL A 25 7.72 -11.20 1.93
CA VAL A 25 7.67 -12.44 1.14
C VAL A 25 8.89 -12.57 0.22
N LEU A 26 9.30 -11.53 -0.50
CA LEU A 26 10.49 -11.61 -1.37
C LEU A 26 11.77 -11.84 -0.56
N ILE A 27 11.90 -11.20 0.60
CA ILE A 27 13.09 -11.31 1.44
C ILE A 27 13.14 -12.67 2.16
N HIS A 28 12.06 -13.07 2.85
CA HIS A 28 12.06 -14.26 3.71
C HIS A 28 11.79 -15.56 2.95
N LEU A 29 10.94 -15.58 1.92
CA LEU A 29 10.66 -16.80 1.17
C LEU A 29 11.59 -16.99 -0.03
N LEU A 30 11.87 -15.92 -0.80
CA LEU A 30 12.66 -16.03 -2.03
C LEU A 30 14.15 -15.68 -1.84
N ASN A 31 14.58 -15.27 -0.64
CA ASN A 31 15.97 -14.89 -0.33
C ASN A 31 16.54 -13.82 -1.30
N PHE A 32 15.70 -12.91 -1.81
CA PHE A 32 16.18 -11.83 -2.64
C PHE A 32 16.93 -10.78 -1.80
N PRO A 33 18.00 -10.18 -2.35
CA PRO A 33 18.64 -9.04 -1.70
C PRO A 33 17.62 -7.91 -1.54
N VAL A 34 17.62 -7.30 -0.35
CA VAL A 34 16.61 -6.31 0.09
C VAL A 34 16.40 -5.20 -0.95
N HIS A 35 17.47 -4.76 -1.60
CA HIS A 35 17.42 -3.70 -2.62
C HIS A 35 16.64 -4.09 -3.89
N ILE A 36 16.73 -5.35 -4.33
CA ILE A 36 15.95 -5.83 -5.48
C ILE A 36 14.51 -6.08 -5.04
N ALA A 37 14.31 -6.63 -3.83
CA ALA A 37 12.98 -6.89 -3.29
C ALA A 37 12.13 -5.62 -3.15
N THR A 38 12.72 -4.52 -2.67
CA THR A 38 12.04 -3.22 -2.55
C THR A 38 11.72 -2.62 -3.91
N ALA A 39 12.65 -2.65 -4.86
CA ALA A 39 12.44 -2.15 -6.21
C ALA A 39 11.31 -2.92 -6.94
N THR A 40 11.34 -4.26 -6.88
CA THR A 40 10.29 -5.10 -7.47
C THR A 40 8.93 -4.86 -6.82
N SER A 41 8.86 -4.74 -5.49
CA SER A 41 7.61 -4.44 -4.81
C SER A 41 7.02 -3.10 -5.21
N HIS A 42 7.85 -2.07 -5.38
CA HIS A 42 7.40 -0.76 -5.86
C HIS A 42 6.90 -0.83 -7.30
N PHE A 43 7.58 -1.58 -8.17
CA PHE A 43 7.13 -1.77 -9.55
C PHE A 43 5.74 -2.43 -9.61
N VAL A 44 5.54 -3.51 -8.85
CA VAL A 44 4.24 -4.19 -8.76
C VAL A 44 3.16 -3.24 -8.23
N LEU A 45 3.48 -2.45 -7.19
CA LEU A 45 2.57 -1.46 -6.62
C LEU A 45 2.11 -0.42 -7.66
N VAL A 46 3.04 0.09 -8.48
CA VAL A 46 2.74 1.07 -9.54
C VAL A 46 1.80 0.46 -10.59
N VAL A 47 2.08 -0.77 -11.04
CA VAL A 47 1.23 -1.46 -12.02
C VAL A 47 -0.18 -1.70 -11.46
N MET A 48 -0.28 -2.17 -10.21
CA MET A 48 -1.57 -2.39 -9.55
C MET A 48 -2.36 -1.10 -9.35
N ALA A 49 -1.69 -0.03 -8.90
CA ALA A 49 -2.32 1.28 -8.73
C ALA A 49 -2.80 1.86 -10.06
N PHE A 50 -2.02 1.69 -11.13
CA PHE A 50 -2.40 2.13 -12.47
C PHE A 50 -3.65 1.39 -12.97
N VAL A 51 -3.66 0.06 -12.91
CA VAL A 51 -4.81 -0.75 -13.30
C VAL A 51 -6.04 -0.41 -12.46
N GLY A 52 -5.90 -0.33 -11.13
CA GLY A 52 -6.99 0.04 -10.22
C GLY A 52 -7.56 1.44 -10.52
N THR A 53 -6.70 2.40 -10.83
CA THR A 53 -7.11 3.75 -11.22
C THR A 53 -7.87 3.73 -12.55
N CYS A 54 -7.35 3.04 -13.56
CA CYS A 54 -8.02 2.89 -14.87
C CYS A 54 -9.41 2.27 -14.73
N VAL A 55 -9.55 1.21 -13.93
CA VAL A 55 -10.84 0.57 -13.67
C VAL A 55 -11.81 1.54 -12.98
N HIS A 56 -11.35 2.28 -11.97
CA HIS A 56 -12.18 3.29 -11.29
C HIS A 56 -12.62 4.44 -12.20
N ILE A 57 -11.77 4.83 -13.16
CA ILE A 57 -12.14 5.81 -14.20
C ILE A 57 -13.23 5.25 -15.11
N LEU A 58 -13.06 4.02 -15.58
CA LEU A 58 -14.03 3.34 -16.46
C LEU A 58 -15.38 3.10 -15.78
N MET A 59 -15.39 2.87 -14.46
CA MET A 59 -16.61 2.74 -13.65
C MET A 59 -17.33 4.06 -13.37
N GLY A 60 -16.81 5.20 -13.85
CA GLY A 60 -17.44 6.51 -13.68
C GLY A 60 -17.35 7.08 -12.26
N ALA A 61 -16.50 6.53 -11.40
CA ALA A 61 -16.38 6.91 -9.98
C ALA A 61 -15.95 8.37 -9.77
N PHE A 62 -15.42 9.03 -10.80
CA PHE A 62 -14.96 10.42 -10.74
C PHE A 62 -16.01 11.48 -11.12
N SER A 63 -17.22 11.10 -11.54
CA SER A 63 -18.20 12.06 -12.10
C SER A 63 -18.65 13.15 -11.11
N HIS A 64 -18.62 12.88 -9.80
CA HIS A 64 -19.03 13.83 -8.74
C HIS A 64 -17.88 14.27 -7.81
N GLY A 65 -16.65 13.76 -8.02
CA GLY A 65 -15.61 13.74 -6.98
C GLY A 65 -14.25 14.31 -7.37
N ILE A 66 -14.04 14.76 -8.62
CA ILE A 66 -12.70 15.09 -9.16
C ILE A 66 -11.89 16.02 -8.26
N ARG A 67 -12.54 17.00 -7.62
CA ARG A 67 -11.87 17.98 -6.75
C ARG A 67 -11.36 17.35 -5.45
N ARG A 68 -12.11 16.40 -4.86
CA ARG A 68 -11.68 15.65 -3.66
C ARG A 68 -10.55 14.70 -4.01
N THR A 69 -10.65 14.01 -5.14
CA THR A 69 -9.58 13.14 -5.64
C THR A 69 -8.30 13.92 -5.88
N ALA A 70 -8.37 15.08 -6.52
CA ALA A 70 -7.20 15.92 -6.76
C ALA A 70 -6.53 16.37 -5.46
N CYS A 71 -7.30 16.83 -4.46
CA CYS A 71 -6.76 17.17 -3.15
C CYS A 71 -6.09 15.97 -2.45
N LEU A 72 -6.72 14.79 -2.50
CA LEU A 72 -6.15 13.56 -1.95
C LEU A 72 -4.87 13.15 -2.68
N ALA A 73 -4.84 13.23 -4.02
CA ALA A 73 -3.67 12.91 -4.82
C ALA A 73 -2.48 13.81 -4.45
N VAL A 74 -2.71 15.12 -4.31
CA VAL A 74 -1.66 16.05 -3.86
C VAL A 74 -1.18 15.72 -2.45
N GLY A 75 -2.11 15.46 -1.52
CA GLY A 75 -1.77 15.05 -0.15
C GLY A 75 -0.95 13.77 -0.10
N VAL A 76 -1.30 12.77 -0.93
CA VAL A 76 -0.56 11.50 -1.04
C VAL A 76 0.83 11.72 -1.65
N LEU A 77 0.96 12.52 -2.71
CA LEU A 77 2.27 12.80 -3.33
C LEU A 77 3.24 13.45 -2.35
N ILE A 78 2.77 14.47 -1.61
CA ILE A 78 3.59 15.18 -0.63
C ILE A 78 3.88 14.27 0.58
N GLY A 79 2.85 13.62 1.11
CA GLY A 79 2.96 12.75 2.29
C GLY A 79 3.84 11.54 2.05
N ALA A 80 3.76 10.89 0.88
CA ALA A 80 4.59 9.74 0.54
C ALA A 80 6.07 10.11 0.43
N GLN A 81 6.38 11.26 -0.20
CA GLN A 81 7.76 11.75 -0.31
C GLN A 81 8.35 12.12 1.06
N LEU A 82 7.59 12.87 1.88
CA LEU A 82 7.99 13.20 3.25
C LEU A 82 8.17 11.95 4.12
N GLY A 83 7.24 10.99 4.01
CA GLY A 83 7.31 9.72 4.71
C GLY A 83 8.53 8.90 4.32
N ALA A 84 8.85 8.79 3.03
CA ALA A 84 10.04 8.11 2.53
C ALA A 84 11.33 8.78 3.01
N TYR A 85 11.39 10.12 2.99
CA TYR A 85 12.51 10.89 3.51
C TYR A 85 12.72 10.65 5.02
N LEU A 86 11.64 10.72 5.79
CA LEU A 86 11.68 10.54 7.25
C LEU A 86 12.00 9.08 7.62
N SER A 87 11.54 8.10 6.83
CA SER A 87 11.83 6.68 7.01
C SER A 87 13.33 6.37 6.99
N ASN A 88 14.15 7.14 6.26
CA ASN A 88 15.60 6.96 6.24
C ASN A 88 16.30 7.56 7.48
N ARG A 89 15.59 8.37 8.28
CA ARG A 89 16.14 9.05 9.47
C ARG A 89 15.70 8.39 10.79
N VAL A 90 14.71 7.50 10.76
CA VAL A 90 14.11 6.88 11.95
C VAL A 90 14.56 5.42 12.07
N HIS A 91 14.81 4.96 13.30
CA HIS A 91 15.17 3.57 13.58
C HIS A 91 14.04 2.60 13.18
N GLY A 92 14.41 1.46 12.58
CA GLY A 92 13.44 0.48 12.05
C GLY A 92 12.38 0.03 13.04
N ASP A 93 12.73 -0.14 14.32
CA ASP A 93 11.78 -0.55 15.37
C ASP A 93 10.62 0.43 15.57
N TRP A 94 10.89 1.74 15.43
CA TRP A 94 9.85 2.77 15.54
C TRP A 94 8.93 2.78 14.32
N ILE A 95 9.47 2.49 13.13
CA ILE A 95 8.68 2.36 11.89
C ILE A 95 7.71 1.19 12.02
N VAL A 96 8.20 0.03 12.49
CA VAL A 96 7.38 -1.18 12.67
C VAL A 96 6.28 -0.95 13.72
N ARG A 97 6.60 -0.31 14.85
CA ARG A 97 5.61 0.04 15.88
C ARG A 97 4.54 1.01 15.35
N GLY A 98 4.95 2.04 14.60
CA GLY A 98 4.02 2.98 13.96
C GLY A 98 3.07 2.29 12.98
N LEU A 99 3.61 1.39 12.14
CA LEU A 99 2.81 0.58 11.22
C LEU A 99 1.81 -0.31 11.97
N ALA A 100 2.24 -0.98 13.06
CA ALA A 100 1.36 -1.82 13.87
C ALA A 100 0.20 -1.03 14.49
N ILE A 101 0.47 0.17 15.01
CA ILE A 101 -0.56 1.07 15.57
C ILE A 101 -1.55 1.51 14.48
N ALA A 102 -1.05 1.92 13.31
CA ALA A 102 -1.90 2.35 12.19
C ALA A 102 -2.82 1.21 11.71
N LEU A 103 -2.27 -0.01 11.55
CA LEU A 103 -3.05 -1.20 11.18
C LEU A 103 -4.08 -1.56 12.25
N GLY A 104 -3.71 -1.49 13.53
CA GLY A 104 -4.64 -1.70 14.64
C GLY A 104 -5.82 -0.72 14.61
N PHE A 105 -5.52 0.58 14.40
CA PHE A 105 -6.55 1.61 14.27
C PHE A 105 -7.49 1.36 13.09
N VAL A 106 -6.95 1.02 11.92
CA VAL A 106 -7.75 0.69 10.73
C VAL A 106 -8.61 -0.55 10.98
N GLY A 107 -8.05 -1.59 11.61
CA GLY A 107 -8.78 -2.81 11.96
C GLY A 107 -9.96 -2.52 12.89
N VAL A 108 -9.75 -1.73 13.94
CA VAL A 108 -10.82 -1.29 14.85
C VAL A 108 -11.89 -0.49 14.11
N ARG A 109 -11.49 0.45 13.24
CA ARG A 109 -12.44 1.25 12.43
C ARG A 109 -13.31 0.36 11.55
N ILE A 110 -12.74 -0.62 10.88
CA ILE A 110 -13.48 -1.55 10.01
C ILE A 110 -14.44 -2.40 10.84
N PHE A 111 -14.01 -2.90 11.99
CA PHE A 111 -14.85 -3.69 12.88
C PHE A 111 -16.07 -2.91 13.38
N ILE A 112 -15.88 -1.64 13.78
CA ILE A 112 -16.98 -0.76 14.20
C ILE A 112 -17.93 -0.46 13.04
N MET A 113 -17.42 -0.29 11.81
CA MET A 113 -18.26 -0.04 10.64
C MET A 113 -19.03 -1.30 10.16
N ALA A 114 -18.55 -2.49 10.53
CA ALA A 114 -19.17 -3.77 10.21
C ALA A 114 -20.27 -4.19 11.20
N LEU A 115 -20.35 -3.55 12.37
CA LEU A 115 -21.39 -3.73 13.39
C LEU A 115 -22.59 -2.79 13.11
#